data_AF-A0A453IL19-F1
#
_entry.id   AF-A0A453IL19-F1
#
_cell.length_a   1.000
_cell.length_b   1.000
_cell.length_c   1.000
_cell.angle_alpha   90.00
_cell.angle_beta   90.00
_cell.angle_gamma   90.00
#
_symmetry.space_group_name_H-M   'P 1'
#
loop_
_entity.id
_entity.type
_entity.pdbx_description
1 polymer ?
#
loop_
_entity_poly.entity_id
_entity_poly.type
_entity_poly.pdbx_seq_one_letter_code
_entity_poly.pdbx_strand_id
1 'polypeptide(L)'
;MSYLIHTFHNNHVLLEKRGALIVRRLCVLLGAEKVYREFSTILQTEGDLDFASTMVQALNLILLTSTELAELRSLLKKSLVDTCGKDLFLSLYASWCHSPMATISLCLLAQAYNHASSVIQSLGEEDINVKFLVQLDKLIRLLETPVFAYLRLQLLEPGKHTWLLKTLYGLLMLLPQQSAAFKILRTRLKTVPFSENLKRTSSANPYSQILQVTEDGNRNQDAPNYSAIDFSSRLQQFGSMQQQHRNHLKNQLQSRKSASAAVLSQEIQRYEES
;
A
#
# COMPACT_ATOMS: atom_id res chain seq x y z
N MET A 1 8.81 -21.81 -7.50
CA MET A 1 8.53 -20.80 -6.46
C MET A 1 7.86 -21.40 -5.22
N SER A 2 6.87 -22.29 -5.38
CA SER A 2 6.02 -22.78 -4.27
C SER A 2 6.77 -23.40 -3.09
N TYR A 3 7.78 -24.23 -3.36
CA TYR A 3 8.62 -24.81 -2.30
C TYR A 3 9.34 -23.73 -1.45
N LEU A 4 9.81 -22.65 -2.09
CA LEU A 4 10.47 -21.56 -1.37
C LEU A 4 9.50 -20.78 -0.50
N ILE A 5 8.31 -20.45 -1.02
CA ILE A 5 7.27 -19.76 -0.24
C ILE A 5 6.86 -20.61 0.96
N HIS A 6 6.65 -21.91 0.75
CA HIS A 6 6.39 -22.85 1.84
C HIS A 6 7.53 -22.90 2.87
N THR A 7 8.79 -22.85 2.42
CA THR A 7 9.96 -22.78 3.31
C THR A 7 9.98 -21.47 4.12
N PHE A 8 9.63 -20.34 3.51
CA PHE A 8 9.51 -19.06 4.22
C PHE A 8 8.35 -19.04 5.20
N HIS A 9 7.22 -19.67 4.84
CA HIS A 9 6.07 -19.84 5.71
C HIS A 9 6.45 -20.63 6.97
N ASN A 10 7.13 -21.77 6.81
CA ASN A 10 7.53 -22.61 7.93
C ASN A 10 8.72 -22.04 8.73
N ASN A 11 9.45 -21.06 8.19
CA ASN A 11 10.63 -20.48 8.82
C ASN A 11 10.66 -18.94 8.64
N HIS A 12 9.90 -18.24 9.47
CA HIS A 12 9.85 -16.77 9.47
C HIS A 12 11.22 -16.11 9.71
N VAL A 13 12.10 -16.73 10.49
CA VAL A 13 13.46 -16.21 10.75
C VAL A 13 14.28 -16.19 9.46
N LEU A 14 14.10 -17.18 8.59
CA LEU A 14 14.75 -17.21 7.28
C LEU A 14 14.27 -16.05 6.40
N LEU A 15 12.96 -15.79 6.38
CA LEU A 15 12.37 -14.66 5.64
C LEU A 15 12.95 -13.32 6.15
N GLU A 16 12.95 -13.11 7.46
CA GLU A 16 13.45 -11.88 8.08
C GLU A 16 14.94 -11.64 7.82
N LYS A 17 15.79 -12.67 7.97
CA LYS A 17 17.25 -12.52 7.89
C LYS A 17 17.80 -12.61 6.47
N ARG A 18 17.23 -13.48 5.63
CA ARG A 18 17.80 -13.83 4.32
C ARG A 18 16.81 -13.71 3.16
N GLY A 19 15.51 -13.53 3.43
CA GLY A 19 14.47 -13.49 2.40
C GLY A 19 14.74 -12.46 1.32
N ALA A 20 15.15 -11.24 1.70
CA ALA A 20 15.46 -10.19 0.74
C ALA A 20 16.61 -10.57 -0.22
N LEU A 21 17.68 -11.18 0.30
CA LEU A 21 18.81 -11.62 -0.53
C LEU A 21 18.40 -12.75 -1.48
N ILE A 22 17.62 -13.71 -0.99
CA ILE A 22 17.14 -14.85 -1.78
C ILE A 22 16.25 -14.35 -2.93
N VAL A 23 15.27 -13.50 -2.64
CA VAL A 23 14.35 -12.95 -3.65
C VAL A 23 15.11 -12.12 -4.68
N ARG A 24 16.04 -11.26 -4.25
CA ARG A 24 16.87 -10.47 -5.19
C ARG A 24 17.71 -11.36 -6.09
N ARG A 25 18.34 -12.41 -5.55
CA ARG A 25 19.13 -13.35 -6.33
C ARG A 25 18.27 -14.11 -7.35
N LEU A 26 17.04 -14.50 -6.97
CA LEU A 26 16.10 -15.12 -7.90
C LEU A 26 15.70 -14.17 -9.03
N CYS A 27 15.47 -12.90 -8.74
CA CYS A 27 15.15 -11.89 -9.76
C CYS A 27 16.27 -11.77 -10.80
N VAL A 28 17.54 -11.82 -10.36
CA VAL A 28 18.70 -11.81 -11.27
C VAL A 28 18.78 -13.07 -12.12
N LEU A 29 18.51 -14.24 -11.54
CA LEU A 29 18.69 -15.52 -12.23
C LEU A 29 17.53 -15.89 -13.17
N LEU A 30 16.30 -15.52 -12.81
CA LEU A 30 15.08 -15.97 -13.49
C LEU A 30 14.28 -14.84 -14.15
N GLY A 31 14.70 -13.59 -13.96
CA GLY A 31 13.98 -12.39 -14.38
C GLY A 31 13.00 -11.89 -13.31
N ALA A 32 13.12 -10.60 -12.96
CA ALA A 32 12.33 -9.98 -11.90
C ALA A 32 10.82 -10.06 -12.16
N GLU A 33 10.37 -9.85 -13.41
CA GLU A 33 8.96 -9.91 -13.76
C GLU A 33 8.36 -11.29 -13.53
N LYS A 34 9.01 -12.33 -14.07
CA LYS A 34 8.57 -13.72 -13.90
C LYS A 34 8.49 -14.08 -12.43
N VAL A 35 9.52 -13.75 -11.66
CA VAL A 35 9.56 -14.00 -10.21
C VAL A 35 8.38 -13.33 -9.50
N TYR A 36 8.14 -12.04 -9.75
CA TYR A 36 7.07 -11.30 -9.08
C TYR A 36 5.67 -11.80 -9.46
N ARG A 37 5.45 -12.18 -10.72
CA ARG A 37 4.18 -12.80 -11.16
C ARG A 37 3.94 -14.13 -10.45
N GLU A 38 4.94 -15.00 -10.38
CA GLU A 38 4.84 -16.29 -9.69
C GLU A 38 4.60 -16.13 -8.19
N PHE A 39 5.33 -15.23 -7.52
CA PHE A 39 5.06 -14.91 -6.11
C PHE A 39 3.64 -14.41 -5.92
N SER A 40 3.16 -13.55 -6.82
CA SER A 40 1.82 -12.98 -6.74
C SER A 40 0.72 -14.03 -6.89
N THR A 41 0.84 -14.92 -7.86
CA THR A 41 -0.11 -16.03 -8.07
C THR A 41 -0.21 -16.92 -6.82
N ILE A 42 0.92 -17.24 -6.20
CA ILE A 42 0.93 -18.11 -5.00
C ILE A 42 0.36 -17.37 -3.79
N LEU A 43 0.77 -16.11 -3.57
CA LEU A 43 0.33 -15.31 -2.43
C LEU A 43 -1.15 -14.94 -2.52
N GLN A 44 -1.73 -14.84 -3.72
CA GLN A 44 -3.16 -14.63 -3.89
C GLN A 44 -4.00 -15.76 -3.30
N THR A 45 -3.50 -17.00 -3.34
CA THR A 45 -4.18 -18.19 -2.83
C THR A 45 -3.70 -18.62 -1.44
N GLU A 46 -2.83 -17.82 -0.81
CA GLU A 46 -2.24 -18.15 0.49
C GLU A 46 -3.27 -18.05 1.61
N GLY A 47 -3.37 -19.12 2.41
CA GLY A 47 -4.36 -19.25 3.48
C GLY A 47 -3.93 -18.56 4.77
N ASP A 48 -2.61 -18.52 5.04
CA ASP A 48 -2.08 -17.73 6.15
C ASP A 48 -2.00 -16.25 5.77
N LEU A 49 -3.01 -15.50 6.21
CA LEU A 49 -3.12 -14.07 5.95
C LEU A 49 -1.97 -13.26 6.58
N ASP A 50 -1.50 -13.64 7.77
CA ASP A 50 -0.41 -12.92 8.46
C ASP A 50 0.91 -13.10 7.71
N PHE A 51 1.19 -14.33 7.27
CA PHE A 51 2.33 -14.63 6.41
C PHE A 51 2.22 -13.93 5.05
N ALA A 52 1.08 -14.01 4.38
CA ALA A 52 0.86 -13.37 3.08
C ALA A 52 1.11 -11.86 3.16
N SER A 53 0.58 -11.19 4.20
CA SER A 53 0.83 -9.75 4.41
C SER A 53 2.31 -9.45 4.63
N THR A 54 3.00 -10.27 5.43
CA THR A 54 4.43 -10.10 5.72
C THR A 54 5.27 -10.28 4.47
N MET A 55 4.98 -11.30 3.67
CA MET A 55 5.69 -11.57 2.42
C MET A 55 5.46 -10.46 1.39
N VAL A 56 4.23 -9.98 1.24
CA VAL A 56 3.90 -8.85 0.35
C VAL A 56 4.61 -7.56 0.78
N GLN A 57 4.69 -7.29 2.08
CA GLN A 57 5.46 -6.14 2.60
C GLN A 57 6.95 -6.26 2.26
N ALA A 58 7.53 -7.46 2.39
CA ALA A 58 8.92 -7.71 2.01
C ALA A 58 9.14 -7.53 0.50
N LEU A 59 8.28 -8.10 -0.34
CA LEU A 59 8.33 -7.94 -1.79
C LEU A 59 8.17 -6.48 -2.22
N ASN A 60 7.29 -5.72 -1.57
CA ASN A 60 7.12 -4.30 -1.83
C ASN A 60 8.39 -3.50 -1.48
N LEU A 61 9.00 -3.78 -0.33
CA LEU A 61 10.26 -3.13 0.04
C LEU A 61 11.38 -3.44 -0.96
N ILE A 62 11.51 -4.71 -1.37
CA ILE A 62 12.51 -5.15 -2.36
C ILE A 62 12.26 -4.46 -3.71
N LEU A 63 11.01 -4.43 -4.17
CA LEU A 63 10.59 -3.78 -5.41
C LEU A 63 11.04 -2.31 -5.47
N LEU A 64 10.89 -1.59 -4.37
CA LEU A 64 11.16 -0.15 -4.33
C LEU A 64 12.64 0.18 -4.18
N THR A 65 13.41 -0.67 -3.50
CA THR A 65 14.78 -0.37 -3.07
C THR A 65 15.87 -1.06 -3.87
N SER A 66 15.58 -2.21 -4.48
CA SER A 66 16.60 -3.06 -5.12
C SER A 66 16.88 -2.60 -6.56
N THR A 67 18.15 -2.54 -6.93
CA THR A 67 18.58 -2.05 -8.25
C THR A 67 18.19 -3.02 -9.37
N GLU A 68 18.16 -4.32 -9.07
CA GLU A 68 17.82 -5.40 -10.00
C GLU A 68 16.35 -5.33 -10.47
N LEU A 69 15.53 -4.50 -9.80
CA LEU A 69 14.12 -4.27 -10.13
C LEU A 69 13.89 -2.95 -10.87
N ALA A 70 14.94 -2.31 -11.40
CA ALA A 70 14.80 -1.06 -12.17
C ALA A 70 13.87 -1.21 -13.38
N GLU A 71 14.02 -2.26 -14.18
CA GLU A 71 13.18 -2.51 -15.36
C GLU A 71 11.73 -2.79 -14.98
N LEU A 72 11.51 -3.61 -13.94
CA LEU A 72 10.17 -3.92 -13.44
C LEU A 72 9.43 -2.66 -12.97
N ARG A 73 10.13 -1.75 -12.27
CA ARG A 73 9.59 -0.45 -11.87
C ARG A 73 9.27 0.43 -13.07
N SER A 74 10.10 0.42 -14.12
CA SER A 74 9.87 1.18 -15.35
C SER A 74 8.60 0.70 -16.06
N LEU A 75 8.39 -0.62 -16.12
CA LEU A 75 7.20 -1.22 -16.69
C LEU A 75 5.95 -0.86 -15.87
N LEU A 76 6.01 -0.97 -14.53
CA LEU A 76 4.91 -0.57 -13.64
C LEU A 76 4.55 0.92 -13.76
N LYS A 77 5.52 1.82 -13.94
CA LYS A 77 5.24 3.26 -14.16
C LYS A 77 4.42 3.56 -15.40
N LYS A 78 4.41 2.63 -16.37
CA LYS A 78 3.66 2.74 -17.64
C LYS A 78 2.32 2.01 -17.61
N SER A 79 1.88 1.49 -16.46
CA SER A 79 0.69 0.62 -16.36
C SER A 79 -0.61 1.22 -16.89
N LEU A 80 -0.72 2.55 -16.91
CA LEU A 80 -1.92 3.22 -17.43
C LEU A 80 -1.91 3.36 -18.96
N VAL A 81 -0.75 3.27 -19.61
CA VAL A 81 -0.57 3.55 -21.04
C VAL A 81 -0.07 2.35 -21.85
N ASP A 82 0.56 1.38 -21.19
CA ASP A 82 1.18 0.21 -21.80
C ASP A 82 0.47 -1.08 -21.34
N THR A 83 0.13 -1.96 -22.29
CA THR A 83 -0.60 -3.21 -22.00
C THR A 83 0.23 -4.17 -21.14
N CYS A 84 1.54 -4.30 -21.41
CA CYS A 84 2.40 -5.17 -20.60
C CYS A 84 2.52 -4.66 -19.15
N GLY A 85 2.64 -3.34 -18.98
CA GLY A 85 2.60 -2.66 -17.69
C GLY A 85 1.27 -2.88 -16.97
N LYS A 86 0.15 -2.73 -17.68
CA LYS A 86 -1.19 -3.01 -17.16
C LYS A 86 -1.29 -4.45 -16.64
N ASP A 87 -0.89 -5.42 -17.45
CA ASP A 87 -0.99 -6.84 -17.10
C ASP A 87 -0.09 -7.21 -15.93
N LEU A 88 1.08 -6.55 -15.81
CA LEU A 88 1.93 -6.68 -14.64
C LEU A 88 1.26 -6.09 -13.40
N PHE A 89 0.76 -4.86 -13.47
CA PHE A 89 0.06 -4.21 -12.36
C PHE A 89 -1.10 -5.07 -11.86
N LEU A 90 -1.95 -5.55 -12.77
CA LEU A 90 -3.10 -6.41 -12.45
C LEU A 90 -2.67 -7.73 -11.82
N SER A 91 -1.60 -8.34 -12.35
CA SER A 91 -1.04 -9.57 -11.78
C SER A 91 -0.65 -9.36 -10.33
N LEU A 92 0.08 -8.27 -10.00
CA LEU A 92 0.53 -8.01 -8.63
C LEU A 92 -0.59 -7.57 -7.69
N TYR A 93 -1.52 -6.76 -8.19
CA TYR A 93 -2.53 -6.07 -7.40
C TYR A 93 -3.30 -7.00 -6.46
N ALA A 94 -3.67 -8.19 -6.97
CA ALA A 94 -4.46 -9.16 -6.22
C ALA A 94 -3.80 -9.59 -4.91
N SER A 95 -2.52 -9.97 -4.96
CA SER A 95 -1.76 -10.31 -3.75
C SER A 95 -1.31 -9.07 -2.98
N TRP A 96 -1.09 -7.93 -3.63
CA TRP A 96 -0.71 -6.70 -2.94
C TRP A 96 -1.81 -6.23 -1.97
N CYS A 97 -3.05 -6.60 -2.23
CA CYS A 97 -4.20 -6.35 -1.34
C CYS A 97 -4.07 -6.99 0.05
N HIS A 98 -3.14 -7.92 0.31
CA HIS A 98 -2.85 -8.39 1.68
C HIS A 98 -2.18 -7.30 2.54
N SER A 99 -1.72 -6.19 1.95
CA SER A 99 -1.16 -5.05 2.69
C SER A 99 -1.63 -3.71 2.10
N PRO A 100 -2.35 -2.87 2.89
CA PRO A 100 -2.73 -1.53 2.46
C PRO A 100 -1.57 -0.68 1.96
N MET A 101 -0.45 -0.69 2.69
CA MET A 101 0.72 0.11 2.33
C MET A 101 1.39 -0.38 1.05
N ALA A 102 1.44 -1.69 0.82
CA ALA A 102 1.94 -2.22 -0.44
C ALA A 102 1.01 -1.82 -1.60
N THR A 103 -0.31 -1.95 -1.43
CA THR A 103 -1.30 -1.57 -2.44
C THR A 103 -1.19 -0.08 -2.80
N ILE A 104 -1.17 0.80 -1.80
CA ILE A 104 -0.99 2.25 -2.00
C ILE A 104 0.34 2.52 -2.71
N SER A 105 1.43 1.87 -2.29
CA SER A 105 2.74 2.05 -2.90
C SER A 105 2.78 1.60 -4.36
N LEU A 106 2.11 0.49 -4.69
CA LEU A 106 1.96 0.01 -6.06
C LEU A 106 1.17 1.01 -6.93
N CYS A 107 0.07 1.56 -6.40
CA CYS A 107 -0.70 2.59 -7.09
C CYS A 107 0.12 3.87 -7.32
N LEU A 108 0.89 4.32 -6.32
CA LEU A 108 1.79 5.46 -6.44
C LEU A 108 2.88 5.21 -7.50
N LEU A 109 3.46 4.00 -7.51
CA LEU A 109 4.46 3.59 -8.49
C LEU A 109 3.89 3.60 -9.91
N ALA A 110 2.66 3.10 -10.08
CA ALA A 110 1.95 3.06 -11.34
C ALA A 110 1.30 4.39 -11.76
N GLN A 111 1.45 5.45 -10.96
CA GLN A 111 0.82 6.76 -11.16
C GLN A 111 -0.71 6.74 -11.15
N ALA A 112 -1.31 5.69 -10.57
CA ALA A 112 -2.75 5.54 -10.39
C ALA A 112 -3.23 6.33 -9.15
N TYR A 113 -3.01 7.64 -9.13
CA TYR A 113 -3.24 8.48 -7.95
C TYR A 113 -4.71 8.56 -7.52
N ASN A 114 -5.62 8.62 -8.50
CA ASN A 114 -7.06 8.61 -8.20
C ASN A 114 -7.43 7.33 -7.43
N HIS A 115 -7.01 6.18 -7.95
CA HIS A 115 -7.23 4.90 -7.28
C HIS A 115 -6.53 4.80 -5.93
N ALA A 116 -5.29 5.30 -5.80
CA ALA A 116 -4.60 5.38 -4.51
C ALA A 116 -5.39 6.19 -3.47
N SER A 117 -6.01 7.31 -3.89
CA SER A 117 -6.91 8.09 -3.04
C SER A 117 -8.15 7.29 -2.63
N SER A 118 -8.77 6.55 -3.56
CA SER A 118 -9.93 5.71 -3.26
C SER A 118 -9.59 4.58 -2.28
N VAL A 119 -8.43 3.94 -2.44
CA VAL A 119 -7.93 2.92 -1.50
C VAL A 119 -7.76 3.51 -0.10
N ILE A 120 -7.14 4.69 0.03
CA ILE A 120 -6.99 5.37 1.33
C ILE A 120 -8.35 5.68 1.96
N GLN A 121 -9.31 6.18 1.18
CA GLN A 121 -10.66 6.52 1.68
C GLN A 121 -11.48 5.28 2.09
N SER A 122 -11.16 4.11 1.53
CA SER A 122 -11.84 2.86 1.88
C SER A 122 -11.34 2.22 3.19
N LEU A 123 -10.25 2.73 3.78
CA LEU A 123 -9.73 2.24 5.05
C LEU A 123 -10.68 2.63 6.19
N GLY A 124 -11.05 1.65 7.01
CA GLY A 124 -11.87 1.88 8.21
C GLY A 124 -11.01 2.13 9.45
N GLU A 125 -11.64 2.58 10.53
CA GLU A 125 -10.97 2.80 11.82
C GLU A 125 -10.27 1.54 12.35
N GLU A 126 -10.88 0.36 12.16
CA GLU A 126 -10.32 -0.93 12.58
C GLU A 126 -8.99 -1.28 11.88
N ASP A 127 -8.71 -0.68 10.72
CA ASP A 127 -7.49 -0.92 9.95
C ASP A 127 -6.30 -0.10 10.49
N ILE A 128 -6.56 0.98 11.24
CA ILE A 128 -5.56 1.95 11.73
C ILE A 128 -4.99 1.48 13.08
N ASN A 129 -4.18 0.43 13.03
CA ASN A 129 -3.46 -0.10 14.19
C ASN A 129 -1.96 0.24 14.18
N VAL A 130 -1.24 -0.14 15.25
CA VAL A 130 0.21 0.16 15.37
C VAL A 130 1.02 -0.45 14.23
N LYS A 131 0.70 -1.67 13.78
CA LYS A 131 1.39 -2.30 12.64
C LYS A 131 1.19 -1.48 11.37
N PHE A 132 -0.04 -1.01 11.13
CA PHE A 132 -0.36 -0.11 10.02
C PHE A 132 0.46 1.18 10.08
N LEU A 133 0.51 1.85 11.23
CA LEU A 133 1.23 3.12 11.40
C LEU A 133 2.74 2.97 11.17
N VAL A 134 3.35 1.86 11.63
CA VAL A 134 4.76 1.56 11.36
C VAL A 134 5.01 1.40 9.85
N GLN A 135 4.11 0.71 9.13
CA GLN A 135 4.25 0.53 7.68
C GLN A 135 4.01 1.84 6.91
N LEU A 136 3.07 2.67 7.38
CA LEU A 136 2.83 4.00 6.83
C LEU A 136 4.07 4.90 6.99
N ASP A 137 4.68 4.93 8.18
CA ASP A 137 5.90 5.68 8.45
C ASP A 137 7.08 5.20 7.57
N LYS A 138 7.20 3.89 7.32
CA LYS A 138 8.14 3.34 6.32
C LYS A 138 7.82 3.81 4.90
N LEU A 139 6.57 3.77 4.47
CA LEU A 139 6.16 4.22 3.14
C LEU A 139 6.51 5.70 2.93
N ILE A 140 6.22 6.57 3.89
CA ILE A 140 6.56 8.00 3.78
C ILE A 140 8.07 8.22 3.64
N ARG A 141 8.89 7.50 4.41
CA ARG A 141 10.34 7.53 4.21
C ARG A 141 10.75 7.06 2.81
N LEU A 142 10.08 6.05 2.27
CA LEU A 142 10.31 5.59 0.90
C LEU A 142 9.95 6.64 -0.15
N LEU A 143 8.93 7.49 0.06
CA LEU A 143 8.58 8.57 -0.87
C LEU A 143 9.73 9.61 -1.05
N GLU A 144 10.60 9.75 -0.04
CA GLU A 144 11.78 10.60 -0.12
C GLU A 144 12.93 9.98 -0.92
N THR A 145 12.90 8.67 -1.15
CA THR A 145 13.97 7.97 -1.87
C THR A 145 13.94 8.25 -3.39
N PRO A 146 15.02 7.97 -4.13
CA PRO A 146 15.10 8.25 -5.56
C PRO A 146 14.04 7.54 -6.41
N VAL A 147 13.51 6.38 -5.98
CA VAL A 147 12.50 5.64 -6.77
C VAL A 147 11.25 6.49 -7.04
N PHE A 148 10.88 7.34 -6.08
CA PHE A 148 9.73 8.24 -6.12
C PHE A 148 10.10 9.71 -6.42
N ALA A 149 11.31 9.98 -6.91
CA ALA A 149 11.71 11.34 -7.29
C ALA A 149 10.73 12.01 -8.27
N TYR A 150 10.16 11.23 -9.18
CA TYR A 150 9.17 11.70 -10.15
C TYR A 150 7.87 12.21 -9.48
N LEU A 151 7.42 11.64 -8.35
CA LEU A 151 6.26 12.16 -7.61
C LEU A 151 6.54 13.58 -7.13
N ARG A 152 7.74 13.80 -6.58
CA ARG A 152 8.16 15.11 -6.07
C ARG A 152 8.30 16.13 -7.19
N LEU A 153 8.76 15.72 -8.38
CA LEU A 153 8.79 16.57 -9.56
C LEU A 153 7.38 16.91 -10.05
N GLN A 154 6.45 15.96 -10.04
CA GLN A 154 5.04 16.19 -10.38
C GLN A 154 4.33 17.15 -9.43
N LEU A 155 4.79 17.26 -8.18
CA LEU A 155 4.27 18.27 -7.24
C LEU A 155 4.61 19.71 -7.66
N LEU A 156 5.52 19.95 -8.61
CA LEU A 156 5.73 21.29 -9.18
C LEU A 156 4.51 21.78 -9.98
N GLU A 157 3.66 20.86 -10.45
CA GLU A 157 2.47 21.16 -11.24
C GLU A 157 1.19 20.65 -10.53
N PRO A 158 0.80 21.23 -9.38
CA PRO A 158 -0.29 20.70 -8.57
C PRO A 158 -1.65 20.71 -9.28
N GLY A 159 -1.85 21.62 -10.24
CA GLY A 159 -3.07 21.67 -11.06
C GLY A 159 -3.23 20.47 -12.00
N LYS A 160 -2.13 19.87 -12.48
CA LYS A 160 -2.17 18.66 -13.32
C LYS A 160 -2.29 17.39 -12.49
N HIS A 161 -1.76 17.41 -11.27
CA HIS A 161 -1.66 16.24 -10.39
C HIS A 161 -2.48 16.41 -9.10
N THR A 162 -3.75 16.84 -9.24
CA THR A 162 -4.67 17.06 -8.11
C THR A 162 -4.88 15.79 -7.28
N TRP A 163 -5.02 14.64 -7.93
CA TRP A 163 -5.17 13.34 -7.26
C TRP A 163 -3.93 12.95 -6.46
N LEU A 164 -2.72 13.24 -6.96
CA LEU A 164 -1.49 13.00 -6.19
C LEU A 164 -1.50 13.80 -4.89
N LEU A 165 -1.88 15.08 -4.99
CA LEU A 165 -1.98 15.96 -3.82
C LEU A 165 -3.02 15.42 -2.82
N LYS A 166 -4.19 15.00 -3.30
CA LYS A 166 -5.24 14.39 -2.48
C LYS A 166 -4.76 13.11 -1.80
N THR A 167 -4.06 12.23 -2.51
CA THR A 167 -3.46 11.01 -1.94
C THR A 167 -2.45 11.35 -0.85
N LEU A 168 -1.54 12.29 -1.08
CA LEU A 168 -0.52 12.67 -0.09
C LEU A 168 -1.12 13.33 1.15
N TYR A 169 -2.13 14.20 1.01
CA TYR A 169 -2.86 14.71 2.17
C TYR A 169 -3.64 13.61 2.90
N GLY A 170 -4.23 12.66 2.17
CA GLY A 170 -4.87 11.48 2.76
C GLY A 170 -3.89 10.69 3.65
N LEU A 171 -2.68 10.42 3.14
CA LEU A 171 -1.63 9.78 3.94
C LEU A 171 -1.20 10.64 5.14
N LEU A 172 -1.12 11.96 4.97
CA LEU A 172 -0.78 12.87 6.06
C LEU A 172 -1.81 12.82 7.20
N MET A 173 -3.11 12.72 6.87
CA MET A 173 -4.20 12.68 7.85
C MET A 173 -4.26 11.37 8.64
N LEU A 174 -3.69 10.29 8.11
CA LEU A 174 -3.59 9.00 8.82
C LEU A 174 -2.41 8.93 9.79
N LEU A 175 -1.47 9.86 9.73
CA LEU A 175 -0.26 9.85 10.57
C LEU A 175 -0.50 10.52 11.92
N PRO A 176 0.06 9.98 13.02
CA PRO A 176 0.15 10.70 14.29
C PRO A 176 0.99 11.96 14.13
N GLN A 177 0.51 13.09 14.66
CA GLN A 177 1.12 14.40 14.48
C GLN A 177 2.57 14.48 14.99
N GLN A 178 2.92 13.66 15.98
CA GLN A 178 4.25 13.63 16.59
C GLN A 178 5.25 12.78 15.79
N SER A 179 4.78 11.99 14.82
CA SER A 179 5.64 11.09 14.05
C SER A 179 6.63 11.84 13.15
N ALA A 180 7.79 11.22 12.91
CA ALA A 180 8.78 11.75 11.98
C ALA A 180 8.25 11.79 10.54
N ALA A 181 7.53 10.75 10.10
CA ALA A 181 6.87 10.74 8.79
C ALA A 181 5.90 11.91 8.60
N PHE A 182 5.11 12.26 9.62
CA PHE A 182 4.22 13.42 9.52
C PHE A 182 5.01 14.71 9.23
N LYS A 183 6.12 14.93 9.94
CA LYS A 183 6.99 16.09 9.74
C LYS A 183 7.62 16.11 8.34
N ILE A 184 8.11 14.97 7.85
CA ILE A 184 8.68 14.82 6.51
C ILE A 184 7.64 15.21 5.45
N LEU A 185 6.49 14.54 5.46
CA LEU A 185 5.45 14.74 4.45
C LEU A 185 4.85 16.15 4.51
N ARG A 186 4.57 16.67 5.70
CA ARG A 186 4.09 18.04 5.88
C ARG A 186 5.08 19.06 5.34
N THR A 187 6.38 18.85 5.55
CA THR A 187 7.42 19.78 5.05
C THR A 187 7.44 19.78 3.53
N ARG A 188 7.37 18.60 2.88
CA ARG A 188 7.26 18.53 1.41
C ARG A 188 6.01 19.23 0.89
N LEU A 189 4.85 18.96 1.48
CA LEU A 189 3.60 19.56 1.05
C LEU A 189 3.59 21.08 1.24
N LYS A 190 4.27 21.61 2.27
CA LYS A 190 4.45 23.06 2.45
C LYS A 190 5.34 23.71 1.38
N THR A 191 6.28 22.96 0.80
CA THR A 191 7.16 23.48 -0.26
C THR A 191 6.52 23.45 -1.65
N VAL A 192 5.34 22.83 -1.78
CA VAL A 192 4.61 22.81 -3.05
C VAL A 192 4.13 24.23 -3.37
N PRO A 193 4.46 24.77 -4.55
CA PRO A 193 3.97 26.07 -4.95
C PRO A 193 2.45 25.97 -5.14
N PHE A 194 1.68 26.37 -4.13
CA PHE A 194 0.25 26.62 -4.32
C PHE A 194 0.14 27.76 -5.33
N SER A 195 -0.04 27.41 -6.60
CA SER A 195 -0.10 28.36 -7.69
C SER A 195 -1.17 29.41 -7.36
N GLU A 196 -0.73 30.66 -7.30
CA GLU A 196 -1.57 31.84 -7.13
C GLU A 196 -2.63 32.01 -8.24
N ASN A 197 -2.64 31.12 -9.24
CA ASN A 197 -3.65 31.08 -10.29
C ASN A 197 -5.01 30.56 -9.82
N LEU A 198 -5.14 29.94 -8.64
CA LEU A 198 -6.45 29.61 -8.05
C LEU A 198 -7.02 30.73 -7.16
N LYS A 199 -6.24 31.77 -6.85
CA LYS A 199 -6.68 32.89 -5.99
C LYS A 199 -7.64 33.88 -6.65
N ARG A 200 -8.05 33.68 -7.91
CA ARG A 200 -9.00 34.60 -8.56
C ARG A 200 -10.47 34.39 -8.19
N THR A 201 -10.79 33.42 -7.33
CA THR A 201 -12.11 33.33 -6.70
C THR A 201 -11.97 33.10 -5.20
N SER A 202 -12.30 34.14 -4.45
CA SER A 202 -12.62 34.17 -3.02
C SER A 202 -11.52 33.84 -2.00
N SER A 203 -11.31 34.83 -1.13
CA SER A 203 -10.67 34.74 0.18
C SER A 203 -11.28 33.63 1.04
N ALA A 204 -10.67 32.45 1.05
CA ALA A 204 -10.91 31.43 2.05
C ALA A 204 -9.70 30.50 2.17
N ASN A 205 -9.53 29.93 3.37
CA ASN A 205 -8.45 29.06 3.80
C ASN A 205 -8.02 28.00 2.74
N PRO A 206 -6.72 27.66 2.60
CA PRO A 206 -6.27 26.65 1.63
C PRO A 206 -6.93 25.26 1.77
N TYR A 207 -7.48 24.96 2.96
CA TYR A 207 -8.20 23.72 3.26
C TYR A 207 -9.61 23.66 2.65
N SER A 208 -10.31 24.79 2.47
CA SER A 208 -11.69 24.78 1.97
C SER A 208 -11.80 24.61 0.46
N GLN A 209 -10.76 25.00 -0.29
CA GLN A 209 -10.78 24.90 -1.76
C GLN A 209 -10.53 23.47 -2.28
N ILE A 210 -9.82 22.62 -1.53
CA ILE A 210 -9.62 21.21 -1.92
C ILE A 210 -10.94 20.43 -1.84
N LEU A 211 -11.84 20.80 -0.92
CA LEU A 211 -13.17 20.20 -0.76
C LEU A 211 -14.19 20.69 -1.79
N GLN A 212 -14.02 21.88 -2.39
CA GLN A 212 -14.93 22.38 -3.44
C GLN A 212 -14.63 21.79 -4.83
N VAL A 213 -13.39 21.35 -5.09
CA VAL A 213 -13.03 20.69 -6.36
C VAL A 213 -13.67 19.29 -6.48
N THR A 214 -14.12 18.68 -5.39
CA THR A 214 -14.77 17.36 -5.41
C THR A 214 -16.17 17.35 -6.01
N GLU A 215 -16.84 18.50 -6.17
CA GLU A 215 -18.23 18.54 -6.69
C GLU A 215 -18.34 19.04 -8.14
N ASP A 216 -17.37 19.81 -8.65
CA ASP A 216 -17.49 20.46 -9.98
C ASP A 216 -16.55 19.90 -11.07
N GLY A 217 -15.76 18.86 -10.75
CA GLY A 217 -14.76 18.29 -11.66
C GLY A 217 -15.30 17.34 -12.75
N ASN A 218 -16.60 17.29 -13.01
CA ASN A 218 -17.19 16.35 -13.97
C ASN A 218 -17.35 16.90 -15.40
N ARG A 219 -16.64 17.99 -15.74
CA ARG A 219 -16.64 18.54 -17.11
C ARG A 219 -15.23 18.88 -17.57
N ASN A 220 -14.81 18.16 -18.61
CA ASN A 220 -13.68 18.41 -19.51
C ASN A 220 -12.31 17.83 -19.09
N GLN A 221 -12.09 16.56 -19.46
CA GLN A 221 -10.81 16.14 -20.03
C GLN A 221 -11.08 15.21 -21.23
N ASP A 222 -11.03 15.78 -22.43
CA ASP A 222 -10.72 15.03 -23.64
C ASP A 222 -9.27 14.54 -23.54
N ALA A 223 -9.09 13.39 -22.89
CA ALA A 223 -7.86 12.60 -22.91
C ALA A 223 -8.19 11.25 -23.55
N PRO A 224 -7.31 10.72 -24.43
CA PRO A 224 -7.61 9.52 -25.20
C PRO A 224 -7.86 8.35 -24.26
N ASN A 225 -8.89 7.57 -24.59
CA ASN A 225 -9.43 6.43 -23.83
C ASN A 225 -8.39 5.29 -23.68
N TYR A 226 -7.37 5.50 -22.85
CA TYR A 226 -6.36 4.52 -22.48
C TYR A 226 -6.30 4.39 -20.96
N SER A 227 -7.32 3.78 -20.36
CA SER A 227 -7.14 3.03 -19.10
C SER A 227 -8.22 1.94 -18.98
N ALA A 228 -7.96 0.80 -19.62
CA ALA A 228 -8.83 -0.38 -19.52
C ALA A 228 -8.65 -1.14 -18.18
N ILE A 229 -8.16 -0.48 -17.13
CA ILE A 229 -8.12 -1.05 -15.77
C ILE A 229 -9.41 -0.66 -15.07
N ASP A 230 -10.22 -1.65 -14.75
CA ASP A 230 -11.41 -1.45 -13.93
C ASP A 230 -11.01 -1.26 -12.47
N PHE A 231 -10.70 -0.01 -12.12
CA PHE A 231 -10.35 0.38 -10.76
C PHE A 231 -11.49 0.17 -9.77
N SER A 232 -12.74 0.12 -10.22
CA SER A 232 -13.89 -0.13 -9.35
C SER A 232 -13.88 -1.56 -8.82
N SER A 233 -13.68 -2.57 -9.68
CA SER A 233 -13.51 -3.95 -9.21
C SER A 233 -12.22 -4.15 -8.43
N ARG A 234 -11.14 -3.41 -8.77
CA ARG A 234 -9.89 -3.46 -7.98
C ARG A 234 -10.09 -2.90 -6.57
N LEU A 235 -10.90 -1.86 -6.40
CA LEU A 235 -11.22 -1.34 -5.07
C LEU A 235 -12.08 -2.33 -4.28
N GLN A 236 -13.06 -2.98 -4.91
CA GLN A 236 -13.85 -4.04 -4.29
C GLN A 236 -12.99 -5.22 -3.84
N GLN A 237 -12.05 -5.65 -4.69
CA GLN A 237 -11.09 -6.70 -4.34
C GLN A 237 -10.25 -6.33 -3.11
N PHE A 238 -9.75 -5.08 -3.07
CA PHE A 238 -9.02 -4.58 -1.91
C PHE A 238 -9.88 -4.63 -0.64
N GLY A 239 -11.11 -4.08 -0.70
CA GLY A 239 -12.02 -4.07 0.43
C GLY A 239 -12.38 -5.47 0.95
N SER A 240 -12.61 -6.42 0.04
CA SER A 240 -12.87 -7.84 0.38
C SER A 240 -11.69 -8.47 1.11
N MET A 241 -10.46 -8.27 0.60
CA MET A 241 -9.25 -8.78 1.24
C MET A 241 -9.06 -8.15 2.64
N GLN A 242 -9.23 -6.83 2.78
CA GLN A 242 -9.13 -6.18 4.09
C GLN A 242 -10.19 -6.70 5.08
N GLN A 243 -11.40 -7.00 4.61
CA GLN A 243 -12.42 -7.62 5.45
C GLN A 243 -12.03 -9.02 5.93
N GLN A 244 -11.38 -9.82 5.09
CA GLN A 244 -10.86 -11.13 5.50
C GLN A 244 -9.80 -11.00 6.60
N HIS A 245 -8.86 -10.06 6.46
CA HIS A 245 -7.85 -9.76 7.49
C HIS A 245 -8.49 -9.30 8.80
N ARG A 246 -9.51 -8.43 8.76
CA ARG A 246 -10.25 -8.00 9.95
C ARG A 246 -10.93 -9.18 10.65
N ASN A 247 -11.61 -10.05 9.91
CA ASN A 247 -12.28 -11.22 10.46
C ASN A 247 -11.27 -12.19 11.09
N HIS A 248 -10.14 -12.44 10.43
CA HIS A 248 -9.06 -13.28 10.94
C HIS A 248 -8.48 -12.74 12.26
N LEU A 249 -8.22 -11.43 12.33
CA LEU A 249 -7.74 -10.79 13.56
C LEU A 249 -8.77 -10.91 14.70
N LYS A 250 -10.06 -10.69 14.41
CA LYS A 250 -11.15 -10.85 15.39
C LYS A 250 -11.22 -12.30 15.91
N ASN A 251 -11.12 -13.29 15.02
CA ASN A 251 -11.14 -14.70 15.39
C ASN A 251 -9.92 -15.09 16.26
N GLN A 252 -8.72 -14.59 15.94
CA GLN A 252 -7.53 -14.81 16.78
C GLN A 252 -7.66 -14.17 18.17
N LEU A 253 -8.24 -12.98 18.26
CA LEU A 253 -8.44 -12.32 19.55
C LEU A 253 -9.49 -13.05 20.40
N GLN A 254 -10.53 -13.59 19.79
CA GLN A 254 -11.54 -14.40 20.48
C GLN A 254 -10.94 -15.72 20.98
N SER A 255 -10.21 -16.45 20.13
CA SER A 255 -9.60 -17.73 20.51
C SER A 255 -8.58 -17.56 21.66
N ARG A 256 -7.79 -16.48 21.65
CA ARG A 256 -6.88 -16.14 22.75
C ARG A 256 -7.61 -15.81 24.05
N LYS A 257 -8.71 -15.08 23.99
CA LYS A 257 -9.53 -14.76 25.19
C LYS A 257 -10.13 -16.03 25.78
N SER A 258 -10.68 -16.92 24.94
CA SER A 258 -11.23 -18.21 25.38
C SER A 258 -10.16 -19.11 25.99
N ALA A 259 -8.97 -19.19 25.38
CA ALA A 259 -7.85 -19.95 25.93
C ALA A 259 -7.39 -19.41 27.29
N SER A 260 -7.27 -18.08 27.43
CA SER A 260 -6.90 -17.44 28.69
C SER A 260 -7.95 -17.67 29.79
N ALA A 261 -9.24 -17.64 29.44
CA ALA A 261 -10.32 -17.93 30.38
C ALA A 261 -10.30 -19.40 30.83
N ALA A 262 -10.04 -20.34 29.91
CA ALA A 262 -9.93 -21.76 30.24
C ALA A 262 -8.74 -22.06 31.18
N VAL A 263 -7.60 -21.40 30.98
CA VAL A 263 -6.44 -21.52 31.88
C VAL A 263 -6.77 -20.98 33.27
N LEU A 264 -7.43 -19.81 33.37
CA LEU A 264 -7.84 -19.25 34.65
C LEU A 264 -8.83 -20.18 35.39
N SER A 265 -9.79 -20.77 34.68
CA SER A 265 -10.73 -21.72 35.29
C SER A 265 -10.06 -22.99 35.79
N GLN A 266 -9.03 -23.50 35.09
CA GLN A 266 -8.25 -24.66 35.53
C GLN A 266 -7.35 -24.34 36.74
N GLU A 267 -6.84 -23.11 36.84
CA GLU A 267 -6.08 -22.68 38.02
C GLU A 267 -6.99 -22.54 39.24
N ILE A 268 -8.18 -21.94 39.09
CA ILE A 268 -9.16 -21.81 40.18
C ILE A 268 -9.60 -23.18 40.70
N GLN A 269 -9.88 -24.14 39.81
CA GLN A 269 -10.25 -25.51 40.22
C GLN A 269 -9.13 -26.22 40.99
N ARG A 270 -7.86 -26.03 40.62
CA ARG A 270 -6.73 -26.59 41.38
C ARG A 270 -6.55 -25.98 42.77
N TYR A 271 -6.91 -24.71 42.92
CA TYR A 271 -6.88 -24.04 44.22
C TYR A 271 -8.03 -24.47 45.13
N GLU A 272 -9.19 -24.85 44.58
CA GLU A 272 -10.33 -25.36 45.36
C GLU A 272 -10.17 -26.83 45.78
N GLU A 273 -9.34 -27.60 45.09
CA GLU A 273 -9.04 -29.02 45.39
C GLU A 273 -7.81 -29.23 46.32
N SER A 274 -7.14 -28.16 46.76
CA SER A 274 -5.98 -28.19 47.69
C SER A 274 -6.35 -27.71 49.08
#